data_AF-A0A2V2V1U2-F1
#
_entry.id   AF-A0A2V2V1U2-F1
#
_cell.length_a   1.000
_cell.length_b   1.000
_cell.length_c   1.000
_cell.angle_alpha   90.00
_cell.angle_beta   90.00
_cell.angle_gamma   90.00
#
_symmetry.space_group_name_H-M   'P 1'
#
loop_
_entity.id
_entity.type
_entity.pdbx_description
1 polymer ?
#
loop_
_entity_poly.entity_id
_entity_poly.type
_entity_poly.pdbx_seq_one_letter_code
_entity_poly.pdbx_strand_id
1 'polypeptide(L)'
;MLLICCGRTLIFLVSLVSHQLCAVLEELNEPTLTGHTQFHAVVLATATTTTSLPSALLTRLSSRVVHVTHPSLQERLSCIEMHSGSSVYSQDVRRKLAELLAGHTAGQLAALQEGDMLPQMLEREASCGLKQSHVEEHHEVVERLDAYCGLIAMDGVVRDLEEFVVWPLLHLQLLRRCGVRAPKGVVVCGPSGAGRQRC
;
A
#
# COMPACT_ATOMS: atom_id res chain seq x y z
N MET A 1 13.40 -10.41 -2.02
CA MET A 1 12.88 -9.04 -2.15
C MET A 1 14.02 -8.16 -2.68
N LEU A 2 13.99 -7.80 -3.96
CA LEU A 2 15.04 -6.98 -4.59
C LEU A 2 14.52 -5.54 -4.71
N LEU A 3 15.06 -4.62 -3.90
CA LEU A 3 14.62 -3.23 -3.88
C LEU A 3 15.46 -2.42 -4.88
N ILE A 4 14.86 -1.94 -5.97
CA ILE A 4 15.53 -1.07 -6.95
C ILE A 4 15.07 0.38 -6.70
N CYS A 5 15.92 1.18 -6.06
CA CYS A 5 15.71 2.63 -5.89
C CYS A 5 16.37 3.39 -7.05
N CYS A 6 15.57 4.09 -7.86
CA CYS A 6 16.04 4.79 -9.05
C CYS A 6 16.34 6.28 -8.76
N GLY A 7 17.62 6.68 -8.79
CA GLY A 7 18.09 8.07 -8.69
C GLY A 7 18.66 8.59 -10.03
N ARG A 8 18.63 9.91 -10.24
CA ARG A 8 18.84 10.59 -11.54
C ARG A 8 20.21 10.40 -12.24
N THR A 9 21.22 9.82 -11.60
CA THR A 9 22.61 9.74 -12.15
C THR A 9 22.99 8.36 -12.72
N LEU A 10 22.08 7.38 -12.75
CA LEU A 10 22.41 5.97 -13.05
C LEU A 10 21.65 5.36 -14.24
N ILE A 11 21.24 6.14 -15.23
CA ILE A 11 20.34 5.70 -16.31
C ILE A 11 20.88 4.46 -17.08
N PHE A 12 22.17 4.42 -17.39
CA PHE A 12 22.80 3.28 -18.08
C PHE A 12 22.88 2.02 -17.21
N LEU A 13 23.21 2.17 -15.93
CA LEU A 13 23.30 1.06 -14.98
C LEU A 13 21.92 0.47 -14.71
N VAL A 14 20.91 1.33 -14.57
CA VAL A 14 19.50 0.92 -14.42
C VAL A 14 19.04 0.14 -15.64
N SER A 15 19.36 0.57 -16.87
CA SER A 15 18.98 -0.16 -18.09
C SER A 15 19.62 -1.54 -18.18
N LEU A 16 20.92 -1.65 -17.87
CA LEU A 16 21.64 -2.92 -17.91
C LEU A 16 21.11 -3.91 -16.85
N VAL A 17 20.95 -3.45 -15.61
CA VAL A 17 20.43 -4.27 -14.51
C VAL A 17 18.98 -4.68 -14.79
N SER A 18 18.17 -3.79 -15.35
CA SER A 18 16.79 -4.10 -15.71
C SER A 18 16.71 -5.20 -16.77
N HIS A 19 17.58 -5.16 -17.78
CA HIS A 19 17.63 -6.21 -18.80
C HIS A 19 18.02 -7.56 -18.22
N GLN A 20 19.07 -7.61 -17.38
CA GLN A 20 19.51 -8.84 -16.72
C GLN A 20 18.42 -9.38 -15.78
N LEU A 21 17.75 -8.50 -15.03
CA LEU A 21 16.64 -8.89 -14.17
C LEU A 21 15.48 -9.50 -14.98
N CYS A 22 15.13 -8.90 -16.12
CA CYS A 22 14.09 -9.44 -16.99
C CYS A 22 14.43 -10.86 -17.47
N ALA A 23 15.68 -11.10 -17.86
CA ALA A 23 16.12 -12.40 -18.35
C ALA A 23 16.04 -13.48 -17.25
N VAL A 24 16.52 -13.19 -16.05
CA VAL A 24 16.43 -14.10 -14.90
C VAL A 24 14.97 -14.38 -14.51
N LEU A 25 14.11 -13.37 -14.56
CA LEU A 25 12.68 -13.54 -14.27
C LEU A 25 11.94 -14.39 -15.31
N GLU A 26 12.41 -14.43 -16.56
CA GLU A 26 11.87 -15.35 -17.56
C GLU A 26 12.31 -16.78 -17.30
N GLU A 27 13.59 -16.99 -16.98
CA GLU A 27 14.13 -18.32 -16.66
C GLU A 27 13.42 -18.95 -15.45
N LEU A 28 13.16 -18.16 -14.40
CA LEU A 28 12.42 -18.61 -13.22
C LEU A 28 10.95 -18.94 -13.49
N ASN A 29 10.39 -18.47 -14.61
CA ASN A 29 8.98 -18.58 -14.93
C ASN A 29 8.70 -19.59 -16.06
N GLU A 30 9.74 -20.11 -16.72
CA GLU A 30 9.57 -21.19 -17.68
C GLU A 30 9.16 -22.49 -16.97
N PRO A 31 8.14 -23.21 -17.48
CA PRO A 31 7.81 -24.52 -16.96
C PRO A 31 8.94 -25.48 -17.31
N THR A 32 9.79 -25.80 -16.34
CA THR A 32 10.83 -26.81 -16.52
C THR A 32 10.19 -28.13 -16.96
N LEU A 33 10.53 -28.57 -18.18
CA LEU A 33 10.06 -29.82 -18.81
C LEU A 33 10.54 -31.09 -18.08
N THR A 34 11.35 -30.94 -17.02
CA THR A 34 12.05 -32.02 -16.33
C THR A 34 11.67 -32.07 -14.86
N GLY A 35 10.53 -32.68 -14.51
CA GLY A 35 10.23 -33.33 -13.21
C GLY A 35 10.49 -32.62 -11.87
N HIS A 36 11.00 -31.40 -11.86
CA HIS A 36 11.44 -30.66 -10.69
C HIS A 36 10.43 -29.58 -10.36
N THR A 37 10.27 -29.35 -9.06
CA THR A 37 9.33 -28.43 -8.42
C THR A 37 9.19 -27.10 -9.17
N GLN A 38 8.01 -26.82 -9.72
CA GLN A 38 7.68 -25.49 -10.24
C GLN A 38 7.69 -24.47 -9.10
N PHE A 39 8.58 -23.50 -9.18
CA PHE A 39 8.62 -22.36 -8.27
C PHE A 39 7.67 -21.28 -8.75
N HIS A 40 6.90 -20.72 -7.82
CA HIS A 40 6.08 -19.56 -8.10
C HIS A 40 6.68 -18.33 -7.42
N ALA A 41 7.10 -17.36 -8.21
CA ALA A 41 7.67 -16.12 -7.73
C ALA A 41 6.77 -14.94 -8.12
N VAL A 42 6.54 -14.03 -7.18
CA VAL A 42 5.89 -12.74 -7.43
C VAL A 42 6.89 -11.65 -7.14
N VAL A 43 7.10 -10.75 -8.10
CA VAL A 43 8.03 -9.62 -7.93
C VAL A 43 7.29 -8.39 -7.45
N LEU A 44 7.71 -7.81 -6.34
CA LEU A 44 7.24 -6.52 -5.85
C LEU A 44 8.26 -5.43 -6.21
N ALA A 45 7.83 -4.37 -6.89
CA ALA A 45 8.67 -3.23 -7.21
C ALA A 45 8.03 -1.93 -6.71
N THR A 46 8.82 -1.05 -6.10
CA THR A 46 8.33 0.26 -5.62
C THR A 46 8.93 1.39 -6.45
N ALA A 47 8.12 2.36 -6.85
CA ALA A 47 8.58 3.53 -7.60
C ALA A 47 7.87 4.81 -7.17
N THR A 48 8.45 5.97 -7.47
CA THR A 48 7.79 7.27 -7.25
C THR A 48 6.77 7.58 -8.33
N THR A 49 7.10 7.27 -9.57
CA THR A 49 6.19 7.39 -10.71
C THR A 49 6.33 6.18 -11.61
N THR A 50 5.28 5.85 -12.36
CA THR A 50 5.34 4.81 -13.40
C THR A 50 6.38 5.13 -14.48
N THR A 51 6.58 6.41 -14.80
CA THR A 51 7.59 6.89 -15.76
C THR A 51 9.03 6.68 -15.30
N SER A 52 9.26 6.47 -13.99
CA SER A 52 10.61 6.23 -13.45
C SER A 52 11.09 4.79 -13.67
N LEU A 53 10.19 3.87 -14.02
CA LEU A 53 10.52 2.47 -14.31
C LEU A 53 10.71 2.25 -15.82
N PRO A 54 11.73 1.49 -16.22
CA PRO A 54 11.90 1.07 -17.61
C PRO A 54 10.65 0.36 -18.15
N SER A 55 10.22 0.73 -19.35
CA SER A 55 9.05 0.14 -20.00
C SER A 55 9.17 -1.39 -20.16
N ALA A 56 10.38 -1.90 -20.40
CA ALA A 56 10.62 -3.34 -20.45
C ALA A 56 10.29 -4.07 -19.14
N LEU A 57 10.61 -3.46 -17.98
CA LEU A 57 10.22 -3.99 -16.68
C LEU A 57 8.72 -3.84 -16.46
N LEU A 58 8.12 -2.71 -16.83
CA LEU A 58 6.66 -2.56 -16.74
C LEU A 58 5.94 -3.61 -17.58
N THR A 59 6.29 -3.83 -18.84
CA THR A 59 5.60 -4.82 -19.68
C THR A 59 5.77 -6.26 -19.16
N ARG A 60 6.90 -6.56 -18.50
CA ARG A 60 7.21 -7.92 -18.02
C ARG A 60 6.72 -8.19 -16.59
N LEU A 61 6.77 -7.18 -15.72
CA LEU A 61 6.30 -7.24 -14.33
C LEU A 61 4.81 -6.92 -14.23
N SER A 62 4.34 -5.89 -14.94
CA SER A 62 2.99 -5.35 -14.74
C SER A 62 1.94 -6.26 -15.38
N SER A 63 1.44 -7.17 -14.55
CA SER A 63 0.03 -7.55 -14.63
C SER A 63 -0.84 -6.45 -14.02
N ARG A 64 -0.34 -5.76 -12.97
CA ARG A 64 -1.02 -4.65 -12.29
C ARG A 64 -0.05 -3.63 -11.68
N VAL A 65 -0.50 -2.37 -11.62
CA VAL A 65 0.17 -1.27 -10.92
C VAL A 65 -0.77 -0.76 -9.83
N VAL A 66 -0.31 -0.76 -8.59
CA VAL A 66 -1.03 -0.23 -7.43
C VAL A 66 -0.54 1.18 -7.14
N HIS A 67 -1.46 2.14 -7.20
CA HIS A 67 -1.15 3.54 -6.96
C HIS A 67 -1.46 3.90 -5.51
N VAL A 68 -0.42 4.24 -4.76
CA VAL A 68 -0.53 4.85 -3.44
C VAL A 68 -0.74 6.34 -3.63
N THR A 69 -1.97 6.78 -3.42
CA THR A 69 -2.38 8.18 -3.48
C THR A 69 -2.48 8.79 -2.09
N HIS A 70 -2.96 10.02 -2.00
CA HIS A 70 -3.38 10.60 -0.73
C HIS A 70 -4.57 9.80 -0.18
N PRO A 71 -4.61 9.51 1.12
CA PRO A 71 -5.72 8.76 1.70
C PRO A 71 -7.04 9.49 1.57
N SER A 72 -8.11 8.73 1.40
CA SER A 72 -9.50 9.20 1.40
C SER A 72 -9.92 9.74 2.76
N LEU A 73 -11.08 10.43 2.81
CA LEU A 73 -11.63 10.92 4.09
C LEU A 73 -11.86 9.75 5.08
N GLN A 74 -12.35 8.61 4.59
CA GLN A 74 -12.63 7.44 5.42
C GLN A 74 -11.36 6.84 6.01
N GLU A 75 -10.30 6.71 5.21
CA GLU A 75 -9.01 6.20 5.68
C GLU A 75 -8.37 7.13 6.71
N ARG A 76 -8.55 8.45 6.57
CA ARG A 76 -8.10 9.43 7.57
C ARG A 76 -8.91 9.35 8.86
N LEU A 77 -10.22 9.13 8.78
CA LEU A 77 -11.08 8.92 9.95
C LEU A 77 -10.69 7.66 10.71
N SER A 78 -10.55 6.52 10.02
CA SER A 78 -10.09 5.25 10.60
C SER A 78 -8.73 5.40 11.29
N CYS A 79 -7.80 6.11 10.65
CA CYS A 79 -6.50 6.46 11.20
C CYS A 79 -6.60 7.22 12.54
N ILE A 80 -7.50 8.20 12.64
CA ILE A 80 -7.77 8.97 13.86
C ILE A 80 -8.44 8.08 14.93
N GLU A 81 -9.41 7.24 14.55
CA GLU A 81 -10.15 6.36 15.45
C GLU A 81 -9.26 5.32 16.12
N MET A 82 -8.34 4.73 15.35
CA MET A 82 -7.36 3.75 15.84
C MET A 82 -6.50 4.30 16.98
N HIS A 83 -6.22 5.60 16.99
CA HIS A 83 -5.29 6.23 17.94
C HIS A 83 -5.99 7.07 19.02
N SER A 84 -7.20 7.56 18.76
CA SER A 84 -7.92 8.44 19.69
C SER A 84 -8.64 7.70 20.81
N GLY A 85 -8.68 6.36 20.79
CA GLY A 85 -9.54 5.59 21.68
C GLY A 85 -11.02 5.83 21.37
N SER A 86 -11.86 4.82 21.59
CA SER A 86 -13.22 4.80 21.06
C SER A 86 -14.17 5.88 21.63
N SER A 87 -13.82 6.66 22.67
CA SER A 87 -14.83 7.43 23.43
C SER A 87 -14.53 8.89 23.79
N VAL A 88 -13.37 9.49 23.48
CA VAL A 88 -13.05 10.84 24.01
C VAL A 88 -13.62 11.99 23.17
N TYR A 89 -13.72 11.83 21.85
CA TYR A 89 -14.08 12.93 20.94
C TYR A 89 -15.37 12.64 20.16
N SER A 90 -16.15 13.68 19.81
CA SER A 90 -17.31 13.55 18.92
C SER A 90 -16.87 13.20 17.50
N GLN A 91 -17.73 12.49 16.75
CA GLN A 91 -17.50 12.19 15.32
C GLN A 91 -17.31 13.47 14.49
N ASP A 92 -17.95 14.58 14.87
CA ASP A 92 -17.79 15.88 14.19
C ASP A 92 -16.38 16.43 14.33
N VAL A 93 -15.78 16.32 15.52
CA VAL A 93 -14.41 16.76 15.80
C VAL A 93 -13.43 15.92 14.98
N ARG A 94 -13.65 14.59 14.94
CA ARG A 94 -12.83 13.68 14.12
C ARG A 94 -12.94 13.98 12.64
N ARG A 95 -14.16 14.23 12.14
CA ARG A 95 -14.42 14.59 10.73
C ARG A 95 -13.72 15.91 10.37
N LYS A 96 -13.81 16.91 11.24
CA LYS A 96 -13.15 18.21 11.01
C LYS A 96 -11.62 18.08 10.98
N LEU A 97 -11.04 17.29 11.89
CA LEU A 97 -9.62 16.98 11.82
C LEU A 97 -9.26 16.22 10.53
N ALA A 98 -10.07 15.24 10.13
CA ALA A 98 -9.86 14.51 8.88
C ALA A 98 -9.95 15.43 7.64
N GLU A 99 -10.75 16.49 7.68
CA GLU A 99 -10.76 17.53 6.64
C GLU A 99 -9.49 18.37 6.66
N LEU A 100 -8.98 18.77 7.85
CA LEU A 100 -7.72 19.50 7.99
C LEU A 100 -6.50 18.70 7.51
N LEU A 101 -6.53 17.37 7.69
CA LEU A 101 -5.48 16.46 7.24
C LEU A 101 -5.59 16.12 5.74
N ALA A 102 -6.54 16.68 5.00
CA ALA A 102 -6.63 16.48 3.56
C ALA A 102 -5.30 16.85 2.86
N GLY A 103 -4.91 16.03 1.88
CA GLY A 103 -3.66 16.22 1.12
C GLY A 103 -2.40 15.70 1.82
N HIS A 104 -2.47 15.23 3.06
CA HIS A 104 -1.35 14.51 3.67
C HIS A 104 -1.23 13.12 3.05
N THR A 105 0.00 12.64 2.87
CA THR A 105 0.29 11.27 2.45
C THR A 105 0.24 10.30 3.63
N ALA A 106 0.04 9.00 3.38
CA ALA A 106 -0.01 7.99 4.43
C ALA A 106 1.22 8.01 5.36
N GLY A 107 2.43 8.19 4.81
CA GLY A 107 3.63 8.28 5.64
C GLY A 107 3.76 9.58 6.42
N GLN A 108 3.18 10.69 5.94
CA GLN A 108 3.07 11.92 6.75
C GLN A 108 2.08 11.75 7.89
N LEU A 109 0.94 11.09 7.66
CA LEU A 109 -0.01 10.76 8.73
C LEU A 109 0.62 9.85 9.78
N ALA A 110 1.37 8.83 9.36
CA ALA A 110 2.13 7.97 10.26
C ALA A 110 3.17 8.77 11.08
N ALA A 111 3.86 9.74 10.47
CA ALA A 111 4.79 10.60 11.19
C ALA A 111 4.09 11.52 12.21
N LEU A 112 2.88 12.02 11.88
CA LEU A 112 2.07 12.80 12.81
C LEU A 112 1.58 11.96 14.00
N GLN A 113 1.37 10.66 13.80
CA GLN A 113 1.04 9.72 14.87
C GLN A 113 2.24 9.43 15.76
N GLU A 114 3.40 9.11 15.18
CA GLU A 114 4.64 8.83 15.93
C GLU A 114 5.07 10.02 16.81
N GLY A 115 4.69 11.24 16.44
CA GLY A 115 4.99 12.47 17.19
C GLY A 115 3.91 12.95 18.17
N ASP A 116 2.87 12.17 18.47
CA ASP A 116 1.73 12.56 19.33
C ASP A 116 1.02 13.86 18.90
N MET A 117 1.14 14.25 17.63
CA MET A 117 0.55 15.49 17.11
C MET A 117 -0.95 15.34 16.84
N LEU A 118 -1.41 14.17 16.42
CA LEU A 118 -2.84 13.92 16.16
C LEU A 118 -3.70 14.08 17.41
N PRO A 119 -3.36 13.49 18.58
CA PRO A 119 -4.07 13.75 19.83
C PRO A 119 -4.11 15.24 20.21
N GLN A 120 -2.99 15.97 20.09
CA GLN A 120 -2.94 17.40 20.40
C GLN A 120 -3.85 18.24 19.49
N MET A 121 -3.90 17.90 18.19
CA MET A 121 -4.80 18.55 17.24
C MET A 121 -6.28 18.25 17.55
N LEU A 122 -6.60 17.03 17.98
CA LEU A 122 -7.95 16.67 18.44
C LEU A 122 -8.37 17.47 19.67
N GLU A 123 -7.50 17.57 20.67
CA GLU A 123 -7.77 18.36 21.90
C GLU A 123 -8.03 19.83 21.56
N ARG A 124 -7.25 20.39 20.63
CA ARG A 124 -7.42 21.76 20.14
C ARG A 124 -8.78 21.95 19.44
N GLU A 125 -9.17 21.05 18.54
CA GLU A 125 -10.46 21.14 17.83
C GLU A 125 -11.65 20.91 18.78
N ALA A 126 -11.53 19.98 19.74
CA ALA A 126 -12.55 19.74 20.76
C ALA A 126 -12.78 20.99 21.63
N SER A 127 -11.70 21.72 21.95
CA SER A 127 -11.76 22.97 22.70
C SER A 127 -12.46 24.11 21.94
N CYS A 128 -12.60 23.97 20.61
CA CYS A 128 -13.26 24.94 19.74
C CYS A 128 -14.72 24.56 19.38
N GLY A 129 -15.26 23.42 19.87
CA GLY A 129 -16.52 22.84 19.42
C GLY A 129 -17.81 23.31 20.10
N LEU A 130 -18.71 23.93 19.32
CA LEU A 130 -20.14 24.20 19.55
C LEU A 130 -21.03 22.93 19.34
N LYS A 131 -22.30 23.00 19.78
CA LYS A 131 -23.29 21.90 19.91
C LYS A 131 -23.88 21.32 18.59
N GLN A 132 -24.02 19.98 18.59
CA GLN A 132 -24.97 19.04 17.92
C GLN A 132 -24.88 18.90 16.37
N SER A 133 -25.03 17.68 15.78
CA SER A 133 -26.11 16.69 15.92
C SER A 133 -25.72 15.26 15.44
N HIS A 134 -26.41 14.26 15.99
CA HIS A 134 -26.24 12.83 15.71
C HIS A 134 -26.67 12.42 14.29
N VAL A 135 -25.80 11.69 13.59
CA VAL A 135 -26.19 10.65 12.62
C VAL A 135 -25.33 9.44 12.93
N GLU A 136 -25.96 8.34 13.36
CA GLU A 136 -25.28 7.06 13.59
C GLU A 136 -24.97 6.41 12.23
N GLU A 137 -23.69 6.32 11.89
CA GLU A 137 -23.22 5.46 10.81
C GLU A 137 -22.72 4.15 11.42
N HIS A 138 -23.29 3.03 10.96
CA HIS A 138 -22.85 1.69 11.32
C HIS A 138 -21.40 1.47 10.86
N HIS A 139 -20.47 1.47 11.81
CA HIS A 139 -19.07 1.16 11.53
C HIS A 139 -18.91 -0.37 11.58
N GLU A 140 -18.72 -0.98 10.41
CA GLU A 140 -18.23 -2.36 10.32
C GLU A 140 -16.82 -2.38 10.89
N VAL A 141 -16.63 -3.03 12.04
CA VAL A 141 -15.31 -3.23 12.63
C VAL A 141 -14.62 -4.27 11.76
N VAL A 142 -13.78 -3.80 10.84
CA VAL A 142 -12.85 -4.69 10.12
C VAL A 142 -11.82 -5.14 11.15
N GLU A 143 -11.92 -6.39 11.60
CA GLU A 143 -10.87 -7.05 12.38
C GLU A 143 -9.56 -6.98 11.58
N ARG A 144 -8.73 -6.01 11.94
CA ARG A 144 -7.42 -5.82 11.31
C ARG A 144 -6.48 -6.85 11.92
N LEU A 145 -5.90 -7.71 11.10
CA LEU A 145 -4.81 -8.58 11.53
C LEU A 145 -3.66 -7.69 12.05
N ASP A 146 -3.19 -7.93 13.28
CA ASP A 146 -2.11 -7.17 13.95
C ASP A 146 -0.85 -7.01 13.09
N ALA A 147 -0.66 -7.90 12.09
CA ALA A 147 0.44 -7.88 11.14
C ALA A 147 0.56 -6.58 10.30
N TYR A 148 -0.54 -5.84 10.10
CA TYR A 148 -0.57 -4.62 9.28
C TYR A 148 -0.78 -3.32 10.09
N CYS A 149 -0.55 -3.36 11.41
CA CYS A 149 -0.76 -2.21 12.29
C CYS A 149 0.08 -0.98 11.90
N GLY A 150 1.27 -1.18 11.32
CA GLY A 150 2.16 -0.10 10.86
C GLY A 150 1.80 0.53 9.51
N LEU A 151 0.77 0.01 8.83
CA LEU A 151 0.30 0.50 7.53
C LEU A 151 -0.99 1.30 7.71
N ILE A 152 -0.86 2.58 8.04
CA ILE A 152 -2.00 3.46 8.29
C ILE A 152 -2.52 4.08 6.98
N ALA A 153 -3.84 4.15 6.84
CA ALA A 153 -4.51 4.85 5.75
C ALA A 153 -4.12 4.34 4.35
N MET A 154 -3.85 3.04 4.28
CA MET A 154 -3.43 2.31 3.08
C MET A 154 -4.27 1.05 2.86
N ASP A 155 -5.50 1.02 3.37
CA ASP A 155 -6.31 -0.19 3.45
C ASP A 155 -6.62 -0.76 2.07
N GLY A 156 -6.93 0.11 1.10
CA GLY A 156 -7.10 -0.31 -0.28
C GLY A 156 -5.82 -0.91 -0.88
N VAL A 157 -4.67 -0.32 -0.59
CA VAL A 157 -3.36 -0.79 -1.09
C VAL A 157 -2.98 -2.12 -0.46
N VAL A 158 -3.20 -2.29 0.85
CA VAL A 158 -2.94 -3.55 1.56
C VAL A 158 -3.82 -4.65 0.98
N ARG A 159 -5.12 -4.40 0.80
CA ARG A 159 -6.03 -5.37 0.20
C ARG A 159 -5.62 -5.76 -1.22
N ASP A 160 -5.25 -4.78 -2.05
CA ASP A 160 -4.74 -5.06 -3.40
C ASP A 160 -3.48 -5.95 -3.35
N LEU A 161 -2.55 -5.66 -2.44
CA LEU A 161 -1.34 -6.47 -2.26
C LEU A 161 -1.64 -7.88 -1.74
N GLU A 162 -2.60 -8.03 -0.83
CA GLU A 162 -3.05 -9.34 -0.37
C GLU A 162 -3.61 -10.16 -1.53
N GLU A 163 -4.47 -9.58 -2.35
CA GLU A 163 -5.08 -10.26 -3.50
C GLU A 163 -4.08 -10.62 -4.60
N PHE A 164 -3.08 -9.77 -4.87
CA PHE A 164 -2.12 -10.00 -5.98
C PHE A 164 -0.84 -10.70 -5.55
N VAL A 165 -0.50 -10.70 -4.26
CA VAL A 165 0.77 -11.26 -3.78
C VAL A 165 0.50 -12.40 -2.82
N VAL A 166 -0.26 -12.17 -1.76
CA VAL A 166 -0.46 -13.15 -0.69
C VAL A 166 -1.33 -14.31 -1.19
N TRP A 167 -2.48 -14.03 -1.77
CA TRP A 167 -3.42 -15.05 -2.26
C TRP A 167 -2.81 -15.99 -3.30
N PRO A 168 -2.09 -15.52 -4.34
CA PRO A 168 -1.49 -16.42 -5.32
C PRO A 168 -0.41 -17.34 -4.74
N LEU A 169 0.31 -16.87 -3.72
CA LEU A 169 1.33 -17.65 -3.03
C LEU A 169 0.71 -18.68 -2.08
N LEU A 170 -0.35 -18.33 -1.36
CA LEU A 170 -1.04 -19.24 -0.44
C LEU A 170 -1.91 -20.28 -1.16
N HIS A 171 -2.52 -19.92 -2.30
CA HIS A 171 -3.55 -20.71 -2.97
C HIS A 171 -3.14 -21.17 -4.38
N LEU A 172 -1.87 -21.51 -4.57
CA LEU A 172 -1.31 -21.93 -5.87
C LEU A 172 -2.08 -23.09 -6.52
N GLN A 173 -2.48 -24.09 -5.74
CA GLN A 173 -3.21 -25.25 -6.27
C GLN A 173 -4.59 -24.88 -6.82
N LEU A 174 -5.27 -23.90 -6.21
CA LEU A 174 -6.56 -23.40 -6.68
C LEU A 174 -6.40 -22.66 -8.01
N LEU A 175 -5.39 -21.78 -8.12
CA LEU A 175 -5.09 -21.08 -9.38
C LEU A 175 -4.84 -22.04 -10.54
N ARG A 176 -4.06 -23.11 -10.30
CA ARG A 176 -3.79 -24.15 -11.30
C ARG A 176 -5.07 -24.86 -11.74
N ARG A 177 -5.93 -25.24 -10.79
CA ARG A 177 -7.21 -25.92 -11.08
C ARG A 177 -8.18 -25.03 -11.85
N CYS A 178 -8.19 -23.73 -11.56
CA CYS A 178 -9.00 -22.75 -12.27
C CYS A 178 -8.42 -22.34 -13.63
N GLY A 179 -7.20 -22.79 -13.98
CA GLY A 179 -6.50 -22.39 -15.20
C GLY A 179 -6.10 -20.91 -15.21
N VAL A 180 -6.11 -20.24 -14.06
CA VAL A 180 -5.76 -18.82 -13.95
C VAL A 180 -4.25 -18.70 -13.79
N ARG A 181 -3.62 -17.93 -14.68
CA ARG A 181 -2.20 -17.59 -14.54
C ARG A 181 -2.07 -16.59 -13.39
N ALA A 182 -1.27 -16.96 -12.40
CA ALA A 182 -0.95 -16.07 -11.30
C ALA A 182 -0.20 -14.80 -11.80
N PRO A 183 -0.33 -13.68 -11.08
CA PRO A 183 0.37 -12.45 -11.42
C PRO A 183 1.89 -12.66 -11.34
N LYS A 184 2.61 -12.07 -12.31
CA LYS A 184 4.08 -12.15 -12.39
C LYS A 184 4.77 -11.13 -11.50
N GLY A 185 4.12 -10.00 -11.30
CA GLY A 185 4.63 -8.93 -10.46
C GLY A 185 3.59 -7.83 -10.22
N VAL A 186 3.87 -7.05 -9.19
CA VAL A 186 3.08 -5.90 -8.80
C VAL A 186 4.02 -4.73 -8.62
N VAL A 187 3.63 -3.59 -9.20
CA VAL A 187 4.37 -2.34 -9.05
C VAL A 187 3.57 -1.41 -8.16
N VAL A 188 4.19 -0.93 -7.08
CA VAL A 188 3.60 0.04 -6.15
C VAL A 188 4.18 1.42 -6.46
N CYS A 189 3.34 2.35 -6.90
CA CYS A 189 3.74 3.70 -7.32
C CYS A 189 3.09 4.79 -6.47
N GLY A 190 3.77 5.92 -6.23
CA GLY A 190 3.15 7.07 -5.54
C GLY A 190 4.11 8.22 -5.20
N PRO A 191 3.63 9.33 -4.63
CA PRO A 191 4.48 10.48 -4.31
C PRO A 191 5.46 10.18 -3.15
N SER A 192 6.64 10.79 -3.13
CA SER A 192 7.60 10.58 -2.02
C SER A 192 6.93 10.79 -0.66
N GLY A 193 7.26 9.96 0.33
CA GLY A 193 6.65 10.04 1.67
C GLY A 193 5.31 9.33 1.83
N ALA A 194 4.72 8.73 0.79
CA ALA A 194 3.44 8.02 0.94
C ALA A 194 3.53 6.61 1.55
N GLY A 195 4.55 6.31 2.36
CA GLY A 195 4.62 5.04 3.09
C GLY A 195 4.93 3.79 2.25
N ARG A 196 5.12 3.90 0.92
CA ARG A 196 5.38 2.76 0.02
C ARG A 196 6.52 1.83 0.42
N GLN A 197 7.51 2.31 1.16
CA GLN A 197 8.62 1.49 1.64
C GLN A 197 8.28 0.65 2.87
N ARG A 198 7.19 0.99 3.56
CA ARG A 198 6.67 0.23 4.71
C ARG A 198 5.71 -0.88 4.28
N CYS A 199 5.18 -0.83 3.05
CA CYS A 199 4.33 -1.86 2.44
C CYS A 199 5.15 -3.01 1.87
#